data_AF-A0A258YP54-F1
#
_entry.id   AF-A0A258YP54-F1
#
_cell.length_a   1.000
_cell.length_b   1.000
_cell.length_c   1.000
_cell.angle_alpha   90.00
_cell.angle_beta   90.00
_cell.angle_gamma   90.00
#
_symmetry.space_group_name_H-M   'P 1'
#
loop_
_entity.id
_entity.type
_entity.pdbx_description
1 polymer ?
#
loop_
_entity_poly.entity_id
_entity_poly.type
_entity_poly.pdbx_seq_one_letter_code
_entity_poly.pdbx_strand_id
1 'polypeptide(L)'
;MFWRSRLRNVDDKEPIHIPKDQLKEVNLTALKAAGEIAITKKKTQRGHEAFYYVALKAGEIEPDLLTPTKGRELNRLTAEMQSYLKRVSLKEGSGSTYYFNVFLALKNKYLNLFFTVDLFSGRVHTPVSGFQRIYRPNILIDGEQTASLDVTTMQPLLLGKILESHIGVNEYSQWINEGKDIYLSIQDKAKLESRDKAKKRFFEILFSYADKRLAAMFGNANWINWVNDFKSRPMAENPHSLKKQHSNLAWLLQTTEVKIMREVWQGLIDAEIVFLSVHDEVIVKAKDEGRAKTIFSNILAKHFKYYKLNSKGEAPQISQIEEPKPKANTLSVPEETKPRAPQRIRTIEQFHSEAMRAFSKTLSKDKTKFLTCWAKDLKDILLDAGISPKDFLTYCGTSA
;
A
#
# COMPACT_ATOMS: atom_id res chain seq x y z
N MET A 1 -24.31 -22.64 -5.27
CA MET A 1 -24.90 -21.43 -5.86
C MET A 1 -24.47 -20.11 -5.18
N PHE A 2 -23.66 -20.13 -4.10
CA PHE A 2 -23.38 -18.95 -3.26
C PHE A 2 -21.94 -18.40 -3.33
N TRP A 3 -21.12 -18.94 -4.24
CA TRP A 3 -19.69 -18.66 -4.33
C TRP A 3 -19.38 -17.54 -5.32
N ARG A 4 -20.01 -16.37 -5.19
CA ARG A 4 -20.01 -15.41 -6.30
C ARG A 4 -19.63 -13.97 -5.95
N SER A 5 -18.63 -13.77 -5.09
CA SER A 5 -17.86 -12.51 -5.11
C SER A 5 -16.36 -12.76 -4.95
N ARG A 6 -15.68 -12.89 -6.08
CA ARG A 6 -14.22 -12.86 -6.13
C ARG A 6 -13.77 -11.99 -7.29
N LEU A 7 -13.32 -10.78 -6.98
CA LEU A 7 -12.39 -10.03 -7.83
C LEU A 7 -11.44 -9.10 -7.02
N ARG A 8 -11.34 -9.24 -5.69
CA ARG A 8 -10.33 -8.52 -4.90
C ARG A 8 -9.84 -9.39 -3.73
N ASN A 9 -8.51 -9.43 -3.52
CA ASN A 9 -7.81 -10.21 -2.48
C ASN A 9 -7.77 -11.75 -2.66
N VAL A 10 -7.91 -12.26 -3.89
CA VAL A 10 -7.80 -13.72 -4.13
C VAL A 10 -6.37 -14.24 -3.93
N ASP A 11 -5.37 -13.38 -4.11
CA ASP A 11 -3.96 -13.78 -4.07
C ASP A 11 -3.46 -14.04 -2.62
N ASP A 12 -4.12 -13.49 -1.61
CA ASP A 12 -3.68 -13.61 -0.21
C ASP A 12 -4.26 -14.83 0.53
N LYS A 13 -5.09 -15.64 -0.15
CA LYS A 13 -5.85 -16.76 0.45
C LYS A 13 -6.62 -16.35 1.71
N GLU A 14 -6.95 -15.06 1.87
CA GLU A 14 -7.64 -14.59 3.05
C GLU A 14 -9.04 -15.23 3.16
N PRO A 15 -9.47 -15.63 4.37
CA PRO A 15 -10.80 -16.15 4.58
C PRO A 15 -11.85 -15.13 4.16
N ILE A 16 -12.64 -15.46 3.13
CA ILE A 16 -13.76 -14.63 2.71
C ILE A 16 -14.83 -14.73 3.79
N HIS A 17 -15.34 -13.58 4.22
CA HIS A 17 -16.39 -13.47 5.20
C HIS A 17 -17.73 -13.21 4.51
N ILE A 18 -18.61 -14.22 4.48
CA ILE A 18 -19.93 -14.10 3.86
C ILE A 18 -20.91 -13.43 4.84
N PRO A 19 -21.52 -12.28 4.49
CA PRO A 19 -22.57 -11.66 5.29
C PRO A 19 -23.79 -12.58 5.45
N LYS A 20 -24.36 -12.63 6.67
CA LYS A 20 -25.47 -13.54 7.01
C LYS A 20 -26.73 -13.28 6.16
N ASP A 21 -26.97 -12.04 5.81
CA ASP A 21 -28.09 -11.59 4.96
C ASP A 21 -27.96 -12.07 3.52
N GLN A 22 -26.76 -12.41 3.06
CA GLN A 22 -26.56 -13.04 1.78
C GLN A 22 -26.94 -14.53 1.88
N LEU A 23 -26.60 -15.25 2.96
CA LEU A 23 -26.85 -16.69 3.14
C LEU A 23 -28.33 -17.13 3.24
N LYS A 24 -29.28 -16.27 2.87
CA LYS A 24 -30.70 -16.64 2.76
C LYS A 24 -30.81 -17.79 1.75
N GLU A 25 -31.53 -18.85 2.12
CA GLU A 25 -31.80 -20.04 1.29
C GLU A 25 -30.64 -21.04 1.13
N VAL A 26 -29.50 -20.85 1.80
CA VAL A 26 -28.38 -21.79 1.73
C VAL A 26 -28.42 -22.80 2.89
N ASN A 27 -28.40 -24.09 2.57
CA ASN A 27 -28.25 -25.15 3.57
C ASN A 27 -26.79 -25.23 4.08
N LEU A 28 -26.44 -24.35 5.02
CA LEU A 28 -25.10 -24.24 5.60
C LEU A 28 -24.64 -25.53 6.28
N THR A 29 -25.56 -26.31 6.84
CA THR A 29 -25.26 -27.60 7.48
C THR A 29 -24.77 -28.60 6.43
N ALA A 30 -25.43 -28.66 5.27
CA ALA A 30 -25.01 -29.53 4.18
C ALA A 30 -23.64 -29.13 3.63
N LEU A 31 -23.39 -27.83 3.42
CA LEU A 31 -22.09 -27.34 2.95
C LEU A 31 -20.95 -27.61 3.93
N LYS A 32 -21.21 -27.49 5.24
CA LYS A 32 -20.24 -27.83 6.28
C LYS A 32 -19.96 -29.34 6.28
N ALA A 33 -21.00 -30.17 6.17
CA ALA A 33 -20.87 -31.63 6.11
C ALA A 33 -20.09 -32.09 4.85
N ALA A 34 -20.25 -31.39 3.73
CA ALA A 34 -19.52 -31.64 2.49
C ALA A 34 -18.05 -31.13 2.50
N GLY A 35 -17.62 -30.48 3.59
CA GLY A 35 -16.28 -29.90 3.70
C GLY A 35 -16.04 -28.75 2.72
N GLU A 36 -17.10 -28.06 2.29
CA GLU A 36 -16.99 -26.90 1.39
C GLU A 36 -16.77 -25.60 2.15
N ILE A 37 -17.23 -25.54 3.41
CA ILE A 37 -17.11 -24.35 4.27
C ILE A 37 -16.59 -24.68 5.66
N ALA A 38 -15.87 -23.72 6.25
CA ALA A 38 -15.60 -23.66 7.68
C ALA A 38 -16.40 -22.52 8.31
N ILE A 39 -17.02 -22.77 9.46
CA ILE A 39 -17.72 -21.75 10.24
C ILE A 39 -16.80 -21.35 11.38
N THR A 40 -16.37 -20.09 11.38
CA THR A 40 -15.53 -19.50 12.42
C THR A 40 -16.33 -18.48 13.23
N LYS A 41 -16.01 -18.32 14.51
CA LYS A 41 -16.57 -17.28 15.37
C LYS A 41 -15.49 -16.24 15.64
N LYS A 42 -15.79 -14.95 15.49
CA LYS A 42 -14.92 -13.87 15.97
C LYS A 42 -15.73 -12.85 16.75
N LYS A 43 -15.13 -12.31 17.82
CA LYS A 43 -15.69 -11.12 18.49
C LYS A 43 -15.53 -9.91 17.58
N THR A 44 -16.63 -9.18 17.39
CA THR A 44 -16.63 -7.89 16.69
C THR A 44 -15.92 -6.84 17.54
N GLN A 45 -15.61 -5.69 16.94
CA GLN A 45 -15.07 -4.53 17.67
C GLN A 45 -16.00 -4.04 18.80
N ARG A 46 -17.28 -4.41 18.76
CA ARG A 46 -18.30 -4.11 19.78
C ARG A 46 -18.46 -5.23 20.82
N GLY A 47 -17.61 -6.27 20.79
CA GLY A 47 -17.63 -7.37 21.75
C GLY A 47 -18.61 -8.51 21.46
N HIS A 48 -19.57 -8.35 20.54
CA HIS A 48 -20.50 -9.41 20.15
C HIS A 48 -19.81 -10.51 19.33
N GLU A 49 -20.21 -11.76 19.51
CA GLU A 49 -19.79 -12.86 18.63
C GLU A 49 -20.51 -12.77 17.27
N ALA A 50 -19.73 -12.73 16.19
CA ALA A 50 -20.23 -12.87 14.84
C ALA A 50 -19.73 -14.19 14.23
N PHE A 51 -20.62 -14.86 13.50
CA PHE A 51 -20.28 -16.02 12.69
C PHE A 51 -19.74 -15.58 11.35
N TYR A 52 -18.71 -16.28 10.91
CA TYR A 52 -17.99 -16.02 9.68
C TYR A 52 -17.84 -17.34 8.92
N TYR A 53 -18.27 -17.35 7.68
CA TYR A 53 -18.30 -18.55 6.84
C TYR A 53 -17.18 -18.47 5.82
N VAL A 54 -16.24 -19.40 5.86
CA VAL A 54 -15.02 -19.44 5.05
C VAL A 54 -15.16 -20.54 4.01
N ALA A 55 -14.89 -20.23 2.74
CA ALA A 55 -14.78 -21.23 1.68
C ALA A 55 -13.54 -22.10 1.87
N LEU A 56 -13.70 -23.42 1.90
CA LEU A 56 -12.59 -24.37 1.90
C LEU A 56 -12.23 -24.82 0.47
N LYS A 57 -13.19 -24.77 -0.45
CA LYS A 57 -13.01 -25.06 -1.88
C LYS A 57 -13.34 -23.81 -2.71
N ALA A 58 -12.56 -23.56 -3.76
CA ALA A 58 -12.89 -22.51 -4.71
C ALA A 58 -14.06 -23.00 -5.58
N GLY A 59 -15.18 -22.28 -5.56
CA GLY A 59 -16.28 -22.49 -6.51
C GLY A 59 -15.99 -21.91 -7.89
N GLU A 60 -16.90 -22.14 -8.83
CA GLU A 60 -16.89 -21.46 -10.12
C GLU A 60 -17.10 -19.95 -9.97
N ILE A 61 -16.53 -19.18 -10.88
CA ILE A 61 -16.75 -17.73 -10.92
C ILE A 61 -17.99 -17.47 -11.78
N GLU A 62 -18.99 -16.88 -11.15
CA GLU A 62 -20.24 -16.54 -11.82
C GLU A 62 -20.32 -15.02 -11.94
N PRO A 63 -19.96 -14.46 -13.11
CA PRO A 63 -19.68 -13.03 -13.23
C PRO A 63 -20.90 -12.14 -12.97
N ASP A 64 -22.10 -12.68 -13.16
CA ASP A 64 -23.35 -11.93 -13.01
C ASP A 64 -23.66 -11.54 -11.55
N LEU A 65 -22.98 -12.13 -10.55
CA LEU A 65 -23.08 -11.63 -9.16
C LEU A 65 -21.91 -10.75 -8.73
N LEU A 66 -20.94 -10.52 -9.62
CA LEU A 66 -19.89 -9.56 -9.36
C LEU A 66 -20.44 -8.17 -9.59
N THR A 67 -20.41 -7.34 -8.55
CA THR A 67 -20.74 -5.92 -8.69
C THR A 67 -19.50 -5.16 -9.14
N PRO A 68 -19.55 -4.37 -10.22
CA PRO A 68 -18.47 -3.46 -10.58
C PRO A 68 -18.09 -2.57 -9.39
N THR A 69 -16.79 -2.29 -9.25
CA THR A 69 -16.35 -1.34 -8.21
C THR A 69 -16.91 0.04 -8.55
N LYS A 70 -17.47 0.74 -7.56
CA LYS A 70 -17.95 2.11 -7.74
C LYS A 70 -16.78 3.02 -8.13
N GLY A 71 -16.91 3.70 -9.27
CA GLY A 71 -15.92 4.62 -9.82
C GLY A 71 -16.58 5.83 -10.49
N ARG A 72 -15.76 6.71 -11.08
CA ARG A 72 -16.25 7.80 -11.93
C ARG A 72 -16.84 7.23 -13.22
N GLU A 73 -17.79 7.96 -13.80
CA GLU A 73 -18.28 7.66 -15.13
C GLU A 73 -17.16 7.75 -16.18
N LEU A 74 -17.24 6.88 -17.19
CA LEU A 74 -16.25 6.84 -18.25
C LEU A 74 -16.52 7.98 -19.24
N ASN A 75 -15.49 8.76 -19.52
CA ASN A 75 -15.45 9.63 -20.70
C ASN A 75 -14.82 8.89 -21.89
N ARG A 76 -14.81 9.54 -23.05
CA ARG A 76 -14.23 8.99 -24.30
C ARG A 76 -12.83 8.41 -24.11
N LEU A 77 -11.92 9.15 -23.47
CA LEU A 77 -10.54 8.71 -23.20
C LEU A 77 -10.51 7.41 -22.39
N THR A 78 -11.25 7.37 -21.28
CA THR A 78 -11.25 6.19 -20.38
C THR A 78 -12.04 5.00 -20.95
N ALA A 79 -13.05 5.25 -21.79
CA ALA A 79 -13.76 4.19 -22.51
C ALA A 79 -12.85 3.53 -23.56
N GLU A 80 -12.04 4.32 -24.26
CA GLU A 80 -11.03 3.81 -25.19
C GLU A 80 -9.96 2.99 -24.47
N MET A 81 -9.42 3.51 -23.35
CA MET A 81 -8.48 2.76 -22.50
C MET A 81 -9.08 1.44 -21.99
N GLN A 82 -10.37 1.43 -21.63
CA GLN A 82 -11.06 0.20 -21.25
C GLN A 82 -11.09 -0.78 -22.42
N SER A 83 -11.38 -0.32 -23.64
CA SER A 83 -11.45 -1.17 -24.83
C SER A 83 -10.13 -1.93 -25.10
N TYR A 84 -8.98 -1.29 -24.86
CA TYR A 84 -7.66 -1.89 -25.05
C TYR A 84 -7.39 -3.10 -24.17
N LEU A 85 -8.06 -3.22 -23.01
CA LEU A 85 -7.93 -4.42 -22.17
C LEU A 85 -8.38 -5.70 -22.88
N LYS A 86 -9.28 -5.63 -23.87
CA LYS A 86 -9.68 -6.81 -24.66
C LYS A 86 -8.50 -7.41 -25.44
N ARG A 87 -7.48 -6.62 -25.72
CA ARG A 87 -6.31 -6.97 -26.54
C ARG A 87 -5.17 -7.61 -25.74
N VAL A 88 -5.30 -7.64 -24.41
CA VAL A 88 -4.27 -8.12 -23.51
C VAL A 88 -4.21 -9.65 -23.50
N SER A 89 -3.04 -10.22 -23.70
CA SER A 89 -2.78 -11.64 -23.41
C SER A 89 -1.48 -11.79 -22.62
N LEU A 90 -1.14 -13.03 -22.27
CA LEU A 90 0.14 -13.37 -21.67
C LEU A 90 0.90 -14.32 -22.58
N LYS A 91 2.22 -14.26 -22.51
CA LYS A 91 3.10 -15.26 -23.12
C LYS A 91 2.75 -16.66 -22.58
N GLU A 92 2.69 -17.64 -23.46
CA GLU A 92 2.40 -19.03 -23.09
C GLU A 92 3.40 -19.54 -22.04
N GLY A 93 2.90 -20.27 -21.04
CA GLY A 93 3.71 -20.80 -19.94
C GLY A 93 4.25 -19.77 -18.94
N SER A 94 3.93 -18.47 -19.09
CA SER A 94 4.38 -17.45 -18.15
C SER A 94 3.60 -17.47 -16.83
N GLY A 95 4.25 -17.02 -15.75
CA GLY A 95 3.62 -16.83 -14.45
C GLY A 95 2.51 -15.78 -14.49
N SER A 96 1.44 -16.01 -13.72
CA SER A 96 0.27 -15.14 -13.62
C SER A 96 -0.29 -15.17 -12.20
N THR A 97 -1.29 -14.35 -11.94
CA THR A 97 -2.09 -14.41 -10.70
C THR A 97 -3.48 -14.96 -11.00
N TYR A 98 -4.16 -15.48 -9.97
CA TYR A 98 -5.52 -15.97 -10.15
C TYR A 98 -6.44 -14.87 -10.66
N TYR A 99 -6.35 -13.66 -10.08
CA TYR A 99 -7.14 -12.51 -10.51
C TYR A 99 -6.91 -12.17 -11.99
N PHE A 100 -5.67 -12.22 -12.47
CA PHE A 100 -5.35 -11.92 -13.87
C PHE A 100 -5.85 -13.02 -14.82
N ASN A 101 -5.76 -14.29 -14.44
CA ASN A 101 -6.31 -15.40 -15.22
C ASN A 101 -7.83 -15.28 -15.41
N VAL A 102 -8.54 -14.90 -14.34
CA VAL A 102 -9.98 -14.64 -14.38
C VAL A 102 -10.31 -13.47 -15.30
N PHE A 103 -9.52 -12.40 -15.25
CA PHE A 103 -9.63 -11.29 -16.20
C PHE A 103 -9.50 -11.78 -17.65
N LEU A 104 -8.46 -12.56 -17.97
CA LEU A 104 -8.24 -13.06 -19.33
C LEU A 104 -9.43 -13.90 -19.84
N ALA A 105 -10.03 -14.70 -18.97
CA ALA A 105 -11.20 -15.52 -19.29
C ALA A 105 -12.48 -14.68 -19.52
N LEU A 106 -12.63 -13.55 -18.81
CA LEU A 106 -13.90 -12.80 -18.76
C LEU A 106 -13.90 -11.46 -19.51
N LYS A 107 -12.73 -10.93 -19.90
CA LYS A 107 -12.57 -9.59 -20.49
C LYS A 107 -13.43 -9.30 -21.72
N ASN A 108 -13.85 -10.32 -22.46
CA ASN A 108 -14.66 -10.14 -23.67
C ASN A 108 -16.12 -9.79 -23.35
N LYS A 109 -16.66 -10.29 -22.24
CA LYS A 109 -18.07 -10.12 -21.85
C LYS A 109 -18.25 -9.21 -20.63
N TYR A 110 -17.31 -9.20 -19.69
CA TYR A 110 -17.46 -8.58 -18.37
C TYR A 110 -16.38 -7.55 -18.05
N LEU A 111 -15.98 -6.77 -19.06
CA LEU A 111 -14.83 -5.85 -18.94
C LEU A 111 -15.02 -4.74 -17.89
N ASN A 112 -16.27 -4.34 -17.66
CA ASN A 112 -16.66 -3.38 -16.63
C ASN A 112 -16.33 -3.83 -15.20
N LEU A 113 -16.14 -5.13 -14.96
CA LEU A 113 -15.70 -5.65 -13.67
C LEU A 113 -14.21 -5.39 -13.40
N PHE A 114 -13.43 -5.15 -14.45
CA PHE A 114 -11.96 -5.09 -14.41
C PHE A 114 -11.42 -3.70 -14.75
N PHE A 115 -12.26 -2.68 -14.82
CA PHE A 115 -11.85 -1.33 -15.11
C PHE A 115 -12.57 -0.37 -14.19
N THR A 116 -11.80 0.44 -13.45
CA THR A 116 -12.37 1.44 -12.55
C THR A 116 -11.54 2.70 -12.62
N VAL A 117 -12.20 3.84 -12.80
CA VAL A 117 -11.62 5.16 -12.56
C VAL A 117 -11.96 5.54 -11.12
N ASP A 118 -10.97 5.65 -10.24
CA ASP A 118 -11.28 5.90 -8.83
C ASP A 118 -11.91 7.28 -8.58
N LEU A 119 -12.70 7.37 -7.52
CA LEU A 119 -13.30 8.64 -7.11
C LEU A 119 -12.28 9.59 -6.46
N PHE A 120 -11.20 9.05 -5.89
CA PHE A 120 -10.21 9.81 -5.13
C PHE A 120 -9.43 10.77 -6.02
N SER A 121 -8.60 10.25 -6.92
CA SER A 121 -7.70 11.00 -7.80
C SER A 121 -8.10 10.93 -9.28
N GLY A 122 -8.93 9.96 -9.65
CA GLY A 122 -9.21 9.64 -11.05
C GLY A 122 -8.19 8.70 -11.66
N ARG A 123 -7.36 8.02 -10.86
CA ARG A 123 -6.45 6.97 -11.37
C ARG A 123 -7.27 5.81 -11.95
N VAL A 124 -6.75 5.27 -13.04
CA VAL A 124 -7.29 4.08 -13.69
C VAL A 124 -6.72 2.85 -13.00
N HIS A 125 -7.60 1.94 -12.59
CA HIS A 125 -7.28 0.66 -11.98
C HIS A 125 -7.77 -0.46 -12.88
N THR A 126 -6.85 -1.37 -13.20
CA THR A 126 -7.09 -2.56 -14.03
C THR A 126 -6.33 -3.76 -13.46
N PRO A 127 -6.60 -4.99 -13.94
CA PRO A 127 -5.74 -6.13 -13.68
C PRO A 127 -4.27 -5.89 -14.00
N VAL A 128 -3.97 -5.06 -15.01
CA VAL A 128 -2.60 -4.71 -15.40
C VAL A 128 -1.93 -3.82 -14.35
N SER A 129 -2.64 -2.82 -13.80
CA SER A 129 -2.08 -1.96 -12.76
C SER A 129 -1.81 -2.70 -11.44
N GLY A 130 -2.64 -3.70 -11.12
CA GLY A 130 -2.44 -4.60 -9.99
C GLY A 130 -1.47 -5.76 -10.26
N PHE A 131 -1.05 -5.96 -11.52
CA PHE A 131 -0.19 -7.09 -11.87
C PHE A 131 1.21 -6.88 -11.32
N GLN A 132 1.77 -7.92 -10.69
CA GLN A 132 3.08 -7.81 -10.05
C GLN A 132 4.15 -7.49 -11.10
N ARG A 133 5.09 -6.61 -10.73
CA ARG A 133 6.12 -6.10 -11.65
C ARG A 133 6.92 -7.21 -12.32
N ILE A 134 7.14 -8.34 -11.65
CA ILE A 134 7.88 -9.50 -12.17
C ILE A 134 7.14 -10.20 -13.33
N TYR A 135 5.82 -10.11 -13.39
CA TYR A 135 5.02 -10.77 -14.43
C TYR A 135 4.69 -9.85 -15.60
N ARG A 136 4.72 -8.52 -15.42
CA ARG A 136 4.43 -7.53 -16.47
C ARG A 136 5.22 -7.71 -17.77
N PRO A 137 6.50 -8.11 -17.77
CA PRO A 137 7.24 -8.34 -19.02
C PRO A 137 6.66 -9.46 -19.90
N ASN A 138 5.75 -10.28 -19.37
CA ASN A 138 5.07 -11.34 -20.15
C ASN A 138 3.74 -10.87 -20.77
N ILE A 139 3.34 -9.61 -20.55
CA ILE A 139 2.13 -9.04 -21.15
C ILE A 139 2.34 -8.86 -22.65
N LEU A 140 1.33 -9.27 -23.40
CA LEU A 140 1.23 -9.07 -24.84
C LEU A 140 0.04 -8.17 -25.17
N ILE A 141 0.15 -7.40 -26.26
CA ILE A 141 -0.96 -6.64 -26.85
C ILE A 141 -1.16 -7.17 -28.27
N ASP A 142 -2.33 -7.76 -28.54
CA ASP A 142 -2.62 -8.51 -29.77
C ASP A 142 -1.62 -9.63 -30.07
N GLY A 143 -1.11 -10.28 -29.02
CA GLY A 143 -0.09 -11.32 -29.14
C GLY A 143 1.33 -10.80 -29.40
N GLU A 144 1.53 -9.48 -29.56
CA GLU A 144 2.84 -8.87 -29.77
C GLU A 144 3.53 -8.54 -28.43
N GLN A 145 4.87 -8.64 -28.40
CA GLN A 145 5.69 -8.22 -27.26
C GLN A 145 5.50 -6.74 -26.94
N THR A 146 5.64 -6.41 -25.67
CA THR A 146 5.41 -5.06 -25.16
C THR A 146 6.69 -4.43 -24.63
N ALA A 147 6.72 -3.10 -24.61
CA ALA A 147 7.71 -2.29 -23.95
C ALA A 147 7.02 -1.39 -22.92
N SER A 148 7.68 -1.18 -21.79
CA SER A 148 7.18 -0.32 -20.70
C SER A 148 7.97 0.98 -20.64
N LEU A 149 7.25 2.10 -20.59
CA LEU A 149 7.78 3.44 -20.39
C LEU A 149 7.34 3.94 -19.01
N ASP A 150 8.31 4.14 -18.12
CA ASP A 150 8.11 4.41 -16.68
C ASP A 150 8.84 5.68 -16.25
N VAL A 151 8.12 6.63 -15.63
CA VAL A 151 8.71 7.88 -15.16
C VAL A 151 9.43 7.64 -13.84
N THR A 152 10.75 7.83 -13.85
CA THR A 152 11.54 7.70 -12.63
C THR A 152 11.08 8.75 -11.63
N THR A 153 10.67 8.31 -10.45
CA THR A 153 10.36 9.20 -9.30
C THR A 153 9.28 10.25 -9.61
N MET A 154 8.19 9.87 -10.29
CA MET A 154 7.08 10.78 -10.61
C MET A 154 6.58 11.58 -9.39
N GLN A 155 6.35 10.93 -8.25
CA GLN A 155 5.84 11.57 -7.04
C GLN A 155 6.79 12.69 -6.51
N PRO A 156 8.11 12.46 -6.38
CA PRO A 156 9.07 13.53 -6.13
C PRO A 156 9.05 14.68 -7.15
N LEU A 157 9.00 14.38 -8.45
CA LEU A 157 8.96 15.41 -9.51
C LEU A 157 7.73 16.31 -9.34
N LEU A 158 6.57 15.70 -9.08
CA LEU A 158 5.31 16.40 -8.85
C LEU A 158 5.37 17.29 -7.61
N LEU A 159 5.94 16.79 -6.51
CA LEU A 159 6.10 17.59 -5.29
C LEU A 159 7.00 18.80 -5.57
N GLY A 160 8.12 18.63 -6.28
CA GLY A 160 9.00 19.74 -6.64
C GLY A 160 8.28 20.83 -7.43
N LYS A 161 7.51 20.43 -8.45
CA LYS A 161 6.69 21.33 -9.26
C LYS A 161 5.64 22.08 -8.42
N ILE A 162 4.92 21.37 -7.55
CA ILE A 162 3.89 21.94 -6.69
C ILE A 162 4.50 22.92 -5.69
N LEU A 163 5.62 22.58 -5.06
CA LEU A 163 6.29 23.47 -4.12
C LEU A 163 6.79 24.74 -4.82
N GLU A 164 7.45 24.61 -5.97
CA GLU A 164 7.90 25.78 -6.75
C GLU A 164 6.74 26.71 -7.11
N SER A 165 5.57 26.16 -7.47
CA SER A 165 4.41 26.97 -7.82
C SER A 165 3.71 27.64 -6.63
N HIS A 166 3.82 27.09 -5.41
CA HIS A 166 3.11 27.62 -4.24
C HIS A 166 3.98 28.48 -3.32
N ILE A 167 5.27 28.15 -3.19
CA ILE A 167 6.18 28.84 -2.27
C ILE A 167 7.45 29.34 -2.97
N GLY A 168 7.48 29.32 -4.31
CA GLY A 168 8.64 29.71 -5.09
C GLY A 168 9.77 28.69 -5.05
N VAL A 169 10.88 29.04 -5.69
CA VAL A 169 12.10 28.22 -5.72
C VAL A 169 12.59 28.01 -4.29
N ASN A 170 12.72 26.74 -3.91
CA ASN A 170 13.17 26.31 -2.61
C ASN A 170 14.17 25.15 -2.76
N GLU A 171 14.79 24.74 -1.65
CA GLU A 171 15.80 23.67 -1.61
C GLU A 171 15.31 22.38 -2.31
N TYR A 172 14.06 21.95 -2.06
CA TYR A 172 13.53 20.73 -2.66
C TYR A 172 13.33 20.89 -4.18
N SER A 173 12.70 21.98 -4.63
CA SER A 173 12.50 22.21 -6.06
C SER A 173 13.82 22.40 -6.81
N GLN A 174 14.85 22.97 -6.17
CA GLN A 174 16.20 23.05 -6.74
C GLN A 174 16.79 21.67 -6.99
N TRP A 175 16.73 20.76 -6.02
CA TRP A 175 17.21 19.38 -6.21
C TRP A 175 16.54 18.68 -7.41
N ILE A 176 15.23 18.86 -7.55
CA ILE A 176 14.47 18.33 -8.68
C ILE A 176 14.89 18.97 -10.01
N ASN A 177 14.99 20.29 -10.06
CA ASN A 177 15.33 21.04 -11.27
C ASN A 177 16.79 20.82 -11.73
N GLU A 178 17.69 20.51 -10.80
CA GLU A 178 19.09 20.16 -11.08
C GLU A 178 19.26 18.67 -11.47
N GLY A 179 18.18 17.88 -11.42
CA GLY A 179 18.21 16.45 -11.75
C GLY A 179 18.94 15.58 -10.73
N LYS A 180 19.06 16.03 -9.48
CA LYS A 180 19.67 15.25 -8.40
C LYS A 180 18.81 14.04 -8.03
N ASP A 181 19.46 12.98 -7.56
CA ASP A 181 18.72 11.91 -6.88
C ASP A 181 18.16 12.46 -5.56
N ILE A 182 16.83 12.63 -5.53
CA ILE A 182 16.13 13.22 -4.40
C ILE A 182 16.34 12.44 -3.10
N TYR A 183 16.48 11.12 -3.17
CA TYR A 183 16.66 10.30 -1.98
C TYR A 183 18.07 10.43 -1.43
N LEU A 184 19.08 10.61 -2.29
CA LEU A 184 20.43 10.95 -1.84
C LEU A 184 20.47 12.36 -1.24
N SER A 185 19.75 13.33 -1.83
CA SER A 185 19.66 14.69 -1.30
C SER A 185 19.00 14.73 0.08
N ILE A 186 17.91 13.96 0.26
CA ILE A 186 17.25 13.77 1.56
C ILE A 186 18.16 13.02 2.53
N GLN A 187 18.88 11.99 2.08
CA GLN A 187 19.80 11.23 2.91
C GLN A 187 20.88 12.14 3.52
N ASP A 188 21.52 12.95 2.68
CA ASP A 188 22.57 13.88 3.08
C ASP A 188 22.02 14.93 4.06
N LYS A 189 20.92 15.60 3.69
CA LYS A 189 20.30 16.65 4.51
C LYS A 189 19.88 16.16 5.89
N ALA A 190 19.26 14.98 5.96
CA ALA A 190 18.74 14.40 7.19
C ALA A 190 19.74 13.47 7.91
N LYS A 191 20.99 13.37 7.40
CA LYS A 191 22.07 12.51 7.93
C LYS A 191 21.62 11.06 8.14
N LEU A 192 20.94 10.50 7.14
CA LEU A 192 20.43 9.13 7.19
C LEU A 192 21.48 8.14 6.71
N GLU A 193 21.47 6.94 7.29
CA GLU A 193 22.47 5.90 6.98
C GLU A 193 22.41 5.39 5.54
N SER A 194 21.24 5.43 4.90
CA SER A 194 21.08 4.87 3.56
C SER A 194 20.00 5.56 2.74
N ARG A 195 20.13 5.44 1.41
CA ARG A 195 19.16 5.90 0.43
C ARG A 195 17.77 5.28 0.64
N ASP A 196 17.70 4.03 1.08
CA ASP A 196 16.42 3.36 1.37
C ASP A 196 15.74 3.93 2.62
N LYS A 197 16.51 4.26 3.67
CA LYS A 197 15.96 5.00 4.82
C LYS A 197 15.45 6.37 4.39
N ALA A 198 16.18 7.08 3.53
CA ALA A 198 15.74 8.37 2.98
C ALA A 198 14.45 8.25 2.16
N LYS A 199 14.34 7.22 1.31
CA LYS A 199 13.11 6.91 0.57
C LYS A 199 11.94 6.63 1.52
N LYS A 200 12.15 5.84 2.57
CA LYS A 200 11.10 5.57 3.56
C LYS A 200 10.65 6.85 4.27
N ARG A 201 11.58 7.68 4.73
CA ARG A 201 11.26 8.98 5.35
C ARG A 201 10.52 9.91 4.39
N PHE A 202 10.92 9.95 3.12
CA PHE A 202 10.20 10.72 2.10
C PHE A 202 8.74 10.29 1.97
N PHE A 203 8.47 8.98 1.95
CA PHE A 203 7.08 8.50 1.88
C PHE A 203 6.28 8.76 3.16
N GLU A 204 6.93 8.75 4.33
CA GLU A 204 6.30 9.20 5.58
C GLU A 204 5.92 10.69 5.52
N ILE A 205 6.78 11.54 4.93
CA ILE A 205 6.47 12.96 4.72
C ILE A 205 5.22 13.11 3.83
N LEU A 206 5.11 12.33 2.77
CA LEU A 206 3.99 12.43 1.83
C LEU A 206 2.66 11.93 2.39
N PHE A 207 2.68 10.79 3.08
CA PHE A 207 1.46 10.01 3.33
C PHE A 207 1.09 9.85 4.80
N SER A 208 1.98 10.19 5.73
CA SER A 208 1.67 10.20 7.16
C SER A 208 1.08 11.55 7.59
N TYR A 209 0.53 11.59 8.80
CA TYR A 209 0.13 12.84 9.47
C TYR A 209 1.27 13.87 9.50
N ALA A 210 0.92 15.14 9.67
CA ALA A 210 1.91 16.18 9.89
C ALA A 210 2.77 15.82 11.12
N ASP A 211 4.09 15.87 10.97
CA ASP A 211 5.03 15.53 12.04
C ASP A 211 6.10 16.60 12.17
N LYS A 212 6.15 17.25 13.33
CA LYS A 212 7.15 18.27 13.67
C LYS A 212 8.56 17.68 13.78
N ARG A 213 8.68 16.40 14.14
CA ARG A 213 9.99 15.70 14.19
C ARG A 213 10.60 15.58 12.81
N LEU A 214 9.79 15.25 11.81
CA LEU A 214 10.24 15.22 10.41
C LEU A 214 10.63 16.61 9.94
N ALA A 215 9.86 17.66 10.27
CA ALA A 215 10.24 19.03 9.92
C ALA A 215 11.59 19.46 10.52
N ALA A 216 11.81 19.13 11.80
CA ALA A 216 13.07 19.42 12.49
C ALA A 216 14.28 18.72 11.84
N MET A 217 14.10 17.50 11.30
CA MET A 217 15.17 16.79 10.58
C MET A 217 15.65 17.53 9.33
N PHE A 218 14.81 18.39 8.72
CA PHE A 218 15.19 19.23 7.59
C PHE A 218 15.47 20.67 8.01
N GLY A 219 15.81 20.92 9.28
CA GLY A 219 16.10 22.26 9.79
C GLY A 219 14.90 23.20 9.70
N ASN A 220 13.67 22.66 9.77
CA ASN A 220 12.43 23.41 9.56
C ASN A 220 12.38 24.15 8.22
N ALA A 221 12.92 23.54 7.16
CA ALA A 221 12.87 24.10 5.81
C ALA A 221 11.44 24.51 5.41
N ASN A 222 11.33 25.59 4.64
CA ASN A 222 10.03 26.15 4.25
C ASN A 222 9.11 25.09 3.59
N TRP A 223 9.66 24.27 2.69
CA TRP A 223 8.90 23.25 1.97
C TRP A 223 8.28 22.18 2.88
N ILE A 224 8.97 21.76 3.94
CA ILE A 224 8.44 20.72 4.85
C ILE A 224 7.36 21.30 5.77
N ASN A 225 7.50 22.58 6.16
CA ASN A 225 6.46 23.30 6.91
C ASN A 225 5.21 23.46 6.05
N TRP A 226 5.36 23.83 4.77
CA TRP A 226 4.25 23.91 3.83
C TRP A 226 3.55 22.56 3.66
N VAL A 227 4.31 21.46 3.49
CA VAL A 227 3.76 20.10 3.41
C VAL A 227 2.94 19.74 4.66
N ASN A 228 3.46 20.03 5.85
CA ASN A 228 2.77 19.73 7.09
C ASN A 228 1.48 20.55 7.23
N ASP A 229 1.54 21.85 6.93
CA ASP A 229 0.40 22.75 6.95
C ASP A 229 -0.69 22.33 5.95
N PHE A 230 -0.31 22.00 4.72
CA PHE A 230 -1.24 21.52 3.69
C PHE A 230 -1.97 20.23 4.11
N LYS A 231 -1.27 19.29 4.75
CA LYS A 231 -1.86 18.04 5.27
C LYS A 231 -2.80 18.25 6.48
N SER A 232 -2.72 19.39 7.15
CA SER A 232 -3.51 19.69 8.35
C SER A 232 -4.78 20.50 8.07
N ARG A 233 -4.91 21.10 6.88
CA ARG A 233 -6.09 21.91 6.52
C ARG A 233 -7.18 21.05 5.90
N PRO A 234 -8.47 21.21 6.24
CA PRO A 234 -9.55 20.61 5.45
C PRO A 234 -9.53 21.09 4.00
N MET A 235 -9.84 20.21 3.05
CA MET A 235 -9.98 20.51 1.62
C MET A 235 -11.28 19.91 1.11
N ALA A 236 -12.15 20.74 0.53
CA ALA A 236 -13.47 20.29 0.06
C ALA A 236 -13.37 19.35 -1.15
N GLU A 237 -12.32 19.51 -1.97
CA GLU A 237 -12.11 18.78 -3.22
C GLU A 237 -11.63 17.34 -2.99
N ASN A 238 -10.96 17.07 -1.87
CA ASN A 238 -10.55 15.72 -1.51
C ASN A 238 -11.73 14.99 -0.81
N PRO A 239 -12.28 13.91 -1.40
CA PRO A 239 -13.45 13.21 -0.86
C PRO A 239 -13.20 12.57 0.51
N HIS A 240 -11.94 12.45 0.93
CA HIS A 240 -11.57 11.89 2.23
C HIS A 240 -11.17 12.96 3.26
N SER A 241 -11.07 14.25 2.89
CA SER A 241 -10.41 15.26 3.73
C SER A 241 -11.04 15.40 5.12
N LEU A 242 -12.37 15.40 5.21
CA LEU A 242 -13.10 15.53 6.49
C LEU A 242 -12.78 14.40 7.48
N LYS A 243 -12.43 13.20 7.01
CA LYS A 243 -12.11 12.04 7.84
C LYS A 243 -10.60 11.77 7.94
N LYS A 244 -9.83 12.20 6.94
CA LYS A 244 -8.41 11.89 6.75
C LYS A 244 -7.67 13.06 6.10
N GLN A 245 -7.52 14.18 6.81
CA GLN A 245 -6.86 15.38 6.28
C GLN A 245 -5.44 15.11 5.74
N HIS A 246 -4.68 14.21 6.39
CA HIS A 246 -3.34 13.82 5.93
C HIS A 246 -3.32 13.24 4.50
N SER A 247 -4.47 12.78 3.97
CA SER A 247 -4.60 12.30 2.60
C SER A 247 -4.61 13.42 1.55
N ASN A 248 -4.70 14.69 1.95
CA ASN A 248 -4.77 15.83 1.03
C ASN A 248 -3.54 15.91 0.11
N LEU A 249 -2.33 15.73 0.67
CA LEU A 249 -1.12 15.79 -0.15
C LEU A 249 -1.07 14.62 -1.14
N ALA A 250 -1.46 13.43 -0.70
CA ALA A 250 -1.59 12.26 -1.59
C ALA A 250 -2.60 12.52 -2.71
N TRP A 251 -3.76 13.07 -2.36
CA TRP A 251 -4.80 13.45 -3.32
C TRP A 251 -4.29 14.45 -4.34
N LEU A 252 -3.60 15.51 -3.89
CA LEU A 252 -3.06 16.55 -4.76
C LEU A 252 -2.01 15.97 -5.72
N LEU A 253 -1.07 15.18 -5.21
CA LEU A 253 -0.02 14.56 -6.03
C LEU A 253 -0.63 13.61 -7.06
N GLN A 254 -1.52 12.70 -6.65
CA GLN A 254 -2.13 11.72 -7.55
C GLN A 254 -3.05 12.38 -8.58
N THR A 255 -3.80 13.42 -8.20
CA THR A 255 -4.64 14.17 -9.14
C THR A 255 -3.78 14.92 -10.16
N THR A 256 -2.64 15.49 -9.73
CA THR A 256 -1.70 16.15 -10.64
C THR A 256 -1.02 15.16 -11.58
N GLU A 257 -0.63 13.98 -11.07
CA GLU A 257 -0.14 12.86 -11.88
C GLU A 257 -1.14 12.47 -12.97
N VAL A 258 -2.41 12.25 -12.59
CA VAL A 258 -3.48 11.88 -13.53
C VAL A 258 -3.70 12.97 -14.58
N LYS A 259 -3.61 14.26 -14.22
CA LYS A 259 -3.73 15.35 -15.21
C LYS A 259 -2.65 15.25 -16.29
N ILE A 260 -1.38 15.09 -15.90
CA ILE A 260 -0.26 14.93 -16.85
C ILE A 260 -0.42 13.65 -17.65
N MET A 261 -0.73 12.53 -16.98
CA MET A 261 -0.89 11.24 -17.65
C MET A 261 -2.07 11.23 -18.62
N ARG A 262 -3.14 11.99 -18.38
CA ARG A 262 -4.24 12.16 -19.35
C ARG A 262 -3.79 12.83 -20.64
N GLU A 263 -2.86 13.79 -20.57
CA GLU A 263 -2.26 14.36 -21.79
C GLU A 263 -1.48 13.29 -22.54
N VAL A 264 -0.73 12.44 -21.82
CA VAL A 264 0.04 11.32 -22.41
C VAL A 264 -0.89 10.32 -23.08
N TRP A 265 -1.92 9.87 -22.37
CA TRP A 265 -2.92 8.93 -22.88
C TRP A 265 -3.64 9.49 -24.10
N GLN A 266 -4.01 10.77 -24.07
CA GLN A 266 -4.65 11.41 -25.22
C GLN A 266 -3.70 11.46 -26.42
N GLY A 267 -2.44 11.86 -26.22
CA GLY A 267 -1.45 11.88 -27.29
C GLY A 267 -1.17 10.51 -27.89
N LEU A 268 -1.22 9.44 -27.08
CA LEU A 268 -1.11 8.06 -27.59
C LEU A 268 -2.33 7.65 -28.41
N ILE A 269 -3.55 7.98 -27.97
CA ILE A 269 -4.78 7.71 -28.73
C ILE A 269 -4.79 8.47 -30.06
N ASP A 270 -4.45 9.75 -30.04
CA ASP A 270 -4.42 10.60 -31.23
C ASP A 270 -3.39 10.10 -32.25
N ALA A 271 -2.34 9.42 -31.79
CA ALA A 271 -1.34 8.76 -32.63
C ALA A 271 -1.70 7.30 -32.98
N GLU A 272 -2.89 6.84 -32.62
CA GLU A 272 -3.40 5.48 -32.82
C GLU A 272 -2.51 4.39 -32.17
N ILE A 273 -1.83 4.75 -31.07
CA ILE A 273 -0.97 3.84 -30.31
C ILE A 273 -1.80 3.19 -29.20
N VAL A 274 -1.82 1.87 -29.23
CA VAL A 274 -2.52 1.05 -28.23
C VAL A 274 -1.63 0.90 -27.02
N PHE A 275 -2.19 1.16 -25.84
CA PHE A 275 -1.43 1.12 -24.61
C PHE A 275 -2.24 0.58 -23.43
N LEU A 276 -1.52 0.19 -22.39
CA LEU A 276 -2.06 -0.11 -21.06
C LEU A 276 -1.42 0.86 -20.09
N SER A 277 -2.19 1.40 -19.15
CA SER A 277 -1.65 2.30 -18.13
C SER A 277 -1.48 1.58 -16.80
N VAL A 278 -0.34 1.84 -16.15
CA VAL A 278 -0.07 1.49 -14.75
C VAL A 278 0.33 2.78 -14.03
N HIS A 279 -0.66 3.60 -13.70
CA HIS A 279 -0.44 4.91 -13.07
C HIS A 279 0.46 5.82 -13.92
N ASP A 280 1.72 6.02 -13.53
CA ASP A 280 2.76 6.80 -14.19
C ASP A 280 3.58 6.00 -15.24
N GLU A 281 3.24 4.73 -15.44
CA GLU A 281 3.81 3.85 -16.46
C GLU A 281 2.80 3.64 -17.61
N VAL A 282 3.30 3.56 -18.85
CA VAL A 282 2.54 3.10 -20.02
C VAL A 282 3.23 1.91 -20.66
N ILE A 283 2.46 0.88 -20.99
CA ILE A 283 2.91 -0.33 -21.69
C ILE A 283 2.36 -0.27 -23.10
N VAL A 284 3.22 -0.31 -24.10
CA VAL A 284 2.89 -0.25 -25.53
C VAL A 284 3.44 -1.47 -26.24
N LYS A 285 3.03 -1.71 -27.49
CA LYS A 285 3.71 -2.70 -28.34
C LYS A 285 5.15 -2.27 -28.55
N ALA A 286 6.08 -3.24 -28.59
CA ALA A 286 7.50 -2.96 -28.79
C ALA A 286 7.77 -2.13 -30.08
N LYS A 287 7.02 -2.38 -31.15
CA LYS A 287 7.13 -1.62 -32.41
C LYS A 287 6.75 -0.14 -32.30
N ASP A 288 5.90 0.21 -31.32
CA ASP A 288 5.43 1.58 -31.09
C ASP A 288 6.25 2.31 -30.02
N GLU A 289 7.22 1.63 -29.38
CA GLU A 289 8.01 2.17 -28.26
C GLU A 289 8.63 3.53 -28.58
N GLY A 290 9.29 3.65 -29.74
CA GLY A 290 9.96 4.90 -30.14
C GLY A 290 8.98 6.07 -30.27
N ARG A 291 7.84 5.84 -30.94
CA ARG A 291 6.79 6.86 -31.12
C ARG A 291 6.15 7.25 -29.79
N ALA A 292 5.82 6.26 -28.96
CA ALA A 292 5.24 6.47 -27.65
C ALA A 292 6.19 7.23 -26.73
N LYS A 293 7.49 6.89 -26.73
CA LYS A 293 8.52 7.57 -25.95
C LYS A 293 8.66 9.04 -26.34
N THR A 294 8.61 9.37 -27.63
CA THR A 294 8.62 10.76 -28.10
C THR A 294 7.41 11.54 -27.60
N ILE A 295 6.20 10.99 -27.73
CA ILE A 295 4.96 11.63 -27.23
C ILE A 295 5.06 11.87 -25.73
N PHE A 296 5.42 10.83 -24.97
CA PHE A 296 5.51 10.89 -23.52
C PHE A 296 6.57 11.91 -23.08
N SER A 297 7.76 11.91 -23.69
CA SER A 297 8.83 12.86 -23.38
C SER A 297 8.43 14.31 -23.70
N ASN A 298 7.80 14.54 -24.84
CA ASN A 298 7.34 15.89 -25.23
C ASN A 298 6.32 16.45 -24.25
N ILE A 299 5.47 15.61 -23.67
CA ILE A 299 4.49 16.02 -22.66
C ILE A 299 5.20 16.28 -21.34
N LEU A 300 6.06 15.38 -20.87
CA LEU A 300 6.83 15.58 -19.63
C LEU A 300 7.70 16.83 -19.67
N ALA A 301 8.28 17.17 -20.82
CA ALA A 301 9.10 18.38 -21.02
C ALA A 301 8.31 19.68 -20.83
N LYS A 302 6.98 19.67 -21.00
CA LYS A 302 6.12 20.82 -20.68
C LYS A 302 5.95 21.02 -19.17
N HIS A 303 6.10 19.95 -18.40
CA HIS A 303 5.79 19.94 -16.97
C HIS A 303 7.03 20.01 -16.08
N PHE A 304 8.16 19.50 -16.55
CA PHE A 304 9.40 19.34 -15.77
C PHE A 304 10.64 19.81 -16.55
N LYS A 305 11.52 20.54 -15.87
CA LYS A 305 12.84 20.93 -16.41
C LYS A 305 13.77 19.73 -16.58
N TYR A 306 13.73 18.80 -15.63
CA TYR A 306 14.46 17.55 -15.66
C TYR A 306 13.54 16.39 -15.29
N TYR A 307 13.65 15.29 -16.03
CA TYR A 307 12.97 14.04 -15.75
C TYR A 307 13.74 12.88 -16.40
N LYS A 308 13.51 11.66 -15.92
CA LYS A 308 14.07 10.44 -16.51
C LYS A 308 12.95 9.47 -16.85
N LEU A 309 12.74 9.24 -18.14
CA LEU A 309 11.83 8.22 -18.65
C LEU A 309 12.62 6.94 -18.94
N ASN A 310 12.34 5.87 -18.17
CA ASN A 310 12.94 4.57 -18.42
C ASN A 310 12.16 3.85 -19.51
N SER A 311 12.87 3.10 -20.35
CA SER A 311 12.25 2.09 -21.21
C SER A 311 12.75 0.71 -20.81
N LYS A 312 11.85 -0.28 -20.77
CA LYS A 312 12.15 -1.69 -20.53
C LYS A 312 11.55 -2.52 -21.66
N GLY A 313 12.40 -2.94 -22.59
CA GLY A 313 12.00 -3.60 -23.84
C GLY A 313 12.06 -5.13 -23.83
N GLU A 314 12.61 -5.78 -22.80
CA GLU A 314 12.73 -7.24 -22.77
C GLU A 314 12.49 -7.82 -21.37
N ALA A 315 11.77 -8.94 -21.32
CA ALA A 315 11.70 -9.78 -20.12
C ALA A 315 13.10 -10.29 -19.78
N PRO A 316 13.57 -10.17 -18.53
CA PRO A 316 14.75 -10.92 -18.09
C PRO A 316 14.50 -12.40 -18.43
N GLN A 317 15.49 -13.10 -18.98
CA GLN A 317 15.38 -14.55 -19.13
C GLN A 317 15.23 -15.14 -17.73
N ILE A 318 14.02 -15.58 -17.39
CA ILE A 318 13.70 -16.18 -16.10
C ILE A 318 14.31 -17.58 -16.07
N SER A 319 15.57 -17.69 -15.67
CA SER A 319 16.12 -18.95 -15.17
C SER A 319 15.44 -19.23 -13.83
N GLN A 320 14.45 -20.14 -13.85
CA GLN A 320 13.79 -20.77 -12.70
C GLN A 320 13.63 -19.86 -11.46
N ILE A 321 12.67 -18.93 -11.50
CA ILE A 321 12.16 -18.35 -10.25
C ILE A 321 11.29 -19.45 -9.62
N GLU A 322 11.81 -20.10 -8.56
CA GLU A 322 10.99 -20.90 -7.67
C GLU A 322 9.77 -20.06 -7.25
N GLU A 323 8.57 -20.60 -7.43
CA GLU A 323 7.37 -19.99 -6.85
C GLU A 323 7.66 -19.64 -5.39
N PRO A 324 7.36 -18.42 -4.91
CA PRO A 324 7.46 -18.13 -3.50
C PRO A 324 6.59 -19.15 -2.77
N LYS A 325 7.25 -20.11 -2.10
CA LYS A 325 6.57 -21.19 -1.38
C LYS A 325 5.44 -20.53 -0.58
N PRO A 326 4.18 -20.97 -0.76
CA PRO A 326 3.09 -20.43 0.03
C PRO A 326 3.53 -20.53 1.49
N LYS A 327 3.53 -19.41 2.21
CA LYS A 327 3.66 -19.46 3.67
C LYS A 327 2.58 -20.43 4.12
N ALA A 328 3.00 -21.61 4.53
CA ALA A 328 2.10 -22.61 5.06
C ALA A 328 1.52 -22.01 6.34
N ASN A 329 0.32 -21.44 6.24
CA ASN A 329 -0.56 -21.38 7.38
C ASN A 329 -1.05 -22.81 7.60
N THR A 330 -0.17 -23.63 8.17
CA THR A 330 -0.55 -24.88 8.78
C THR A 330 -1.39 -24.50 9.99
N LEU A 331 -2.71 -24.49 9.83
CA LEU A 331 -3.63 -24.74 10.93
C LEU A 331 -3.43 -26.20 11.32
N SER A 332 -2.39 -26.47 12.11
CA SER A 332 -2.26 -27.72 12.83
C SER A 332 -3.27 -27.70 13.97
N VAL A 333 -4.23 -28.62 13.92
CA VAL A 333 -4.92 -29.13 15.11
C VAL A 333 -3.85 -29.48 16.16
N PRO A 334 -3.97 -29.07 17.42
CA PRO A 334 -2.94 -29.36 18.41
C PRO A 334 -2.97 -30.87 18.71
N GLU A 335 -1.95 -31.55 18.21
CA GLU A 335 -1.52 -32.86 18.69
C GLU A 335 -0.76 -32.63 20.02
N GLU A 336 -1.05 -33.47 21.02
CA GLU A 336 -0.48 -33.39 22.36
C GLU A 336 1.05 -33.37 22.33
N THR A 337 1.65 -32.21 22.61
CA THR A 337 3.09 -32.11 22.82
C THR A 337 3.46 -32.51 24.24
N LYS A 338 4.30 -33.54 24.35
CA LYS A 338 5.17 -33.83 25.50
C LYS A 338 5.91 -32.57 26.00
N PRO A 339 6.23 -32.48 27.30
CA PRO A 339 6.61 -31.23 27.96
C PRO A 339 7.94 -30.66 27.46
N ARG A 340 7.93 -29.36 27.11
CA ARG A 340 9.13 -28.54 26.97
C ARG A 340 9.56 -27.99 28.34
N ALA A 341 10.87 -28.00 28.58
CA ALA A 341 11.48 -27.43 29.77
C ALA A 341 11.10 -25.94 29.97
N PRO A 342 10.87 -25.50 31.21
CA PRO A 342 10.38 -24.15 31.50
C PRO A 342 11.44 -23.08 31.18
N GLN A 343 11.02 -22.05 30.44
CA GLN A 343 11.73 -20.78 30.40
C GLN A 343 11.68 -20.14 31.80
N ARG A 344 12.83 -19.67 32.29
CA ARG A 344 12.97 -19.03 33.60
C ARG A 344 12.02 -17.84 33.73
N ILE A 345 11.05 -17.96 34.64
CA ILE A 345 10.34 -16.83 35.24
C ILE A 345 11.38 -16.01 36.00
N ARG A 346 11.52 -14.73 35.67
CA ARG A 346 12.37 -13.81 36.47
C ARG A 346 11.71 -13.62 37.82
N THR A 347 12.46 -13.84 38.91
CA THR A 347 11.93 -13.62 40.27
C THR A 347 11.85 -12.12 40.56
N ILE A 348 10.96 -11.73 41.47
CA ILE A 348 10.81 -10.34 41.94
C ILE A 348 12.16 -9.78 42.46
N GLU A 349 12.98 -10.64 43.07
CA GLU A 349 14.33 -10.29 43.57
C GLU A 349 15.31 -9.94 42.44
N GLN A 350 15.25 -10.62 41.29
CA GLN A 350 16.09 -10.32 40.14
C GLN A 350 15.70 -8.97 39.52
N PHE A 351 14.39 -8.68 39.47
CA PHE A 351 13.89 -7.39 39.02
C PHE A 351 14.29 -6.25 39.97
N HIS A 352 14.18 -6.48 41.28
CA HIS A 352 14.58 -5.53 42.32
C HIS A 352 16.08 -5.20 42.24
N SER A 353 16.95 -6.20 42.06
CA SER A 353 18.40 -5.98 41.89
C SER A 353 18.74 -5.15 40.65
N GLU A 354 18.08 -5.40 39.52
CA GLU A 354 18.29 -4.63 38.28
C GLU A 354 17.80 -3.17 38.43
N ALA A 355 16.65 -2.98 39.07
CA ALA A 355 16.09 -1.65 39.35
C ALA A 355 17.00 -0.84 40.30
N MET A 356 17.53 -1.46 41.35
CA MET A 356 18.45 -0.79 42.29
C MET A 356 19.80 -0.43 41.66
N ARG A 357 20.28 -1.24 40.70
CA ARG A 357 21.50 -0.96 39.94
C ARG A 357 21.31 0.20 38.95
N ALA A 358 20.12 0.36 38.37
CA ALA A 358 19.75 1.51 37.56
C ALA A 358 19.55 2.79 38.40
N PHE A 359 18.98 2.64 39.61
CA PHE A 359 18.80 3.71 40.59
C PHE A 359 20.12 4.36 41.02
N SER A 360 21.14 3.54 41.34
CA SER A 360 22.47 4.01 41.75
C SER A 360 23.18 4.86 40.69
N LYS A 361 22.94 4.61 39.39
CA LYS A 361 23.57 5.35 38.28
C LYS A 361 22.98 6.73 38.02
N THR A 362 21.76 7.01 38.48
CA THR A 362 20.96 8.16 38.01
C THR A 362 20.88 9.31 39.03
N LEU A 363 21.36 9.10 40.26
CA LEU A 363 21.17 10.00 41.40
C LEU A 363 22.05 11.27 41.41
N SER A 364 22.66 11.68 40.29
CA SER A 364 23.57 12.83 40.27
C SER A 364 22.94 14.17 39.84
N LYS A 365 21.71 14.22 39.32
CA LYS A 365 21.10 15.48 38.87
C LYS A 365 19.58 15.50 39.12
N ASP A 366 19.20 16.31 40.11
CA ASP A 366 17.83 16.78 40.40
C ASP A 366 16.80 15.73 40.90
N LYS A 367 16.70 15.62 42.23
CA LYS A 367 15.88 14.61 42.94
C LYS A 367 14.37 14.76 42.71
N THR A 368 13.86 15.98 42.54
CA THR A 368 12.41 16.24 42.60
C THR A 368 11.70 15.91 41.27
N LYS A 369 12.37 16.17 40.15
CA LYS A 369 11.87 15.83 38.81
C LYS A 369 12.01 14.34 38.49
N PHE A 370 13.00 13.68 39.09
CA PHE A 370 13.22 12.24 38.96
C PHE A 370 12.13 11.44 39.69
N LEU A 371 11.77 11.81 40.92
CA LEU A 371 10.75 11.11 41.71
C LEU A 371 9.37 11.08 41.03
N THR A 372 9.00 12.16 40.33
CA THR A 372 7.72 12.28 39.63
C THR A 372 7.66 11.50 38.32
N CYS A 373 8.75 11.45 37.54
CA CYS A 373 8.82 10.58 36.37
C CYS A 373 8.92 9.10 36.75
N TRP A 374 9.71 8.77 37.78
CA TRP A 374 9.88 7.39 38.25
C TRP A 374 8.58 6.80 38.80
N ALA A 375 7.80 7.57 39.56
CA ALA A 375 6.49 7.11 40.05
C ALA A 375 5.51 6.79 38.92
N LYS A 376 5.62 7.49 37.78
CA LYS A 376 4.79 7.25 36.60
C LYS A 376 5.25 5.99 35.84
N ASP A 377 6.54 5.87 35.57
CA ASP A 377 7.08 4.73 34.82
C ASP A 377 6.97 3.42 35.61
N LEU A 378 7.15 3.46 36.94
CA LEU A 378 6.97 2.30 37.81
C LEU A 378 5.50 1.82 37.81
N LYS A 379 4.55 2.75 37.76
CA LYS A 379 3.12 2.42 37.70
C LYS A 379 2.76 1.70 36.39
N ASP A 380 3.29 2.17 35.28
CA ASP A 380 3.02 1.60 33.96
C ASP A 380 3.66 0.20 33.83
N ILE A 381 4.88 0.03 34.37
CA ILE A 381 5.57 -1.28 34.41
C ILE A 381 4.83 -2.30 35.30
N LEU A 382 4.32 -1.86 36.46
CA LEU A 382 3.54 -2.74 37.35
C LEU A 382 2.22 -3.17 36.71
N LEU A 383 1.56 -2.27 35.97
CA LEU A 383 0.34 -2.57 35.22
C LEU A 383 0.59 -3.58 34.09
N ASP A 384 1.67 -3.42 33.33
CA ASP A 384 2.04 -4.36 32.27
C ASP A 384 2.42 -5.75 32.82
N ALA A 385 2.95 -5.81 34.04
CA ALA A 385 3.25 -7.06 34.74
C ALA A 385 2.04 -7.69 35.46
N GLY A 386 0.87 -7.03 35.43
CA GLY A 386 -0.33 -7.49 36.14
C GLY A 386 -0.25 -7.39 37.66
N ILE A 387 0.69 -6.62 38.20
CA ILE A 387 0.92 -6.45 39.64
C ILE A 387 0.18 -5.19 40.10
N SER A 388 -0.74 -5.32 41.07
CA SER A 388 -1.44 -4.15 41.58
C SER A 388 -0.49 -3.28 42.43
N PRO A 389 -0.64 -1.95 42.42
CA PRO A 389 0.19 -1.06 43.27
C PRO A 389 0.12 -1.41 44.76
N LYS A 390 -1.01 -1.98 45.22
CA LYS A 390 -1.22 -2.40 46.61
C LYS A 390 -0.38 -3.64 46.97
N ASP A 391 -0.27 -4.59 46.05
CA ASP A 391 0.54 -5.80 46.25
C ASP A 391 2.03 -5.46 46.27
N PHE A 392 2.44 -4.51 45.43
CA PHE A 392 3.81 -4.00 45.41
C PHE A 392 4.20 -3.28 46.72
N LEU A 393 3.34 -2.39 47.23
CA LEU A 393 3.58 -1.70 48.51
C LEU A 393 3.61 -2.67 49.70
N THR A 394 2.79 -3.72 49.67
CA THR A 394 2.80 -4.79 50.67
C THR A 394 4.11 -5.59 50.62
N TYR A 395 4.62 -5.88 49.42
CA TYR A 395 5.92 -6.54 49.23
C TYR A 395 7.10 -5.68 49.71
N CYS A 396 7.03 -4.35 49.53
CA CYS A 396 8.06 -3.42 50.01
C CYS A 396 8.04 -3.19 51.53
N GLY A 397 7.14 -3.84 52.28
CA GLY A 397 7.07 -3.74 53.74
C GLY A 397 6.56 -2.39 54.25
N THR A 398 5.91 -1.59 53.39
CA THR A 398 5.38 -0.28 53.75
C THR A 398 3.88 -0.38 53.99
N SER A 399 3.42 -0.12 55.21
CA SER A 399 1.99 0.11 55.47
C SER A 399 1.55 1.44 54.83
N ALA A 400 0.34 1.45 54.26
CA ALA A 400 -0.22 2.52 53.44
C ALA A 400 -0.12 3.93 54.04
#